data_AF-A0A5B7CQC0-F1
#
_entry.id   AF-A0A5B7CQC0-F1
#
_cell.length_a   1.000
_cell.length_b   1.000
_cell.length_c   1.000
_cell.angle_alpha   90.00
_cell.angle_beta   90.00
_cell.angle_gamma   90.00
#
_symmetry.space_group_name_H-M   'P 1'
#
loop_
_entity.id
_entity.type
_entity.pdbx_description
1 polymer ?
#
loop_
_entity_poly.entity_id
_entity_poly.type
_entity_poly.pdbx_seq_one_letter_code
_entity_poly.pdbx_strand_id
1 'polypeptide(L)'
;MSGCIEIPLRDSDEVIELDLSQLPEGEEVLGILTNEKVPLNYWVDLAVEYYKQKKEDDFVRILEASRTDANSIYRDSEKDQMRSFDTLAAYYVQKANKEKDKTVKKDLFQKATYLYTTADKIIMYDQNHLLGRAYFCLLEGDKMEQADAQFNFVLNQSANNIPSLLGKACIAFNKKDYRGALAFYKKALRTNPNCPAAVRLGMGHCFMKLGNQEKARLAFERALELDSMCVGALVGLAVLELNEKKPENIRRGVQMLSKAYNIDSTNPMVLNHLGNHFFFKQDFQKVQHLGLHAFHNTENESMRAESCYQMARAFHVQEDYSQAFQYYYQATQYAAPNFVLPHYGLGQMYINRGDTENAAQCFEKVLKAQPGNYETMKILGSLYASSTSQSKRDLAKQHLKKVTEQYSEDVEAWIELAQILEGSDLQGSLSAYHKATKLLQDLVQMDIPPEILNNIAALHFRLGNYEEAHKYFQEAWDRCESEKEQDLQYYSAISVTIKYNTARLHEMFCQYDKAEKLYKEILQDHPNYVTFALDAWRGTEDKSMMPQIGTRKLCE
;
A
#
# COMPACT_ATOMS: atom_id res chain seq x y z
N MET A 1 -43.52 19.77 12.87
CA MET A 1 -44.03 21.15 12.98
C MET A 1 -43.87 21.75 11.60
N SER A 2 -44.97 21.89 10.87
CA SER A 2 -45.04 22.69 9.64
C SER A 2 -44.69 24.12 10.04
N GLY A 3 -43.49 24.58 9.67
CA GLY A 3 -43.11 25.98 9.87
C GLY A 3 -43.70 26.79 8.73
N CYS A 4 -44.33 27.92 9.05
CA CYS A 4 -44.56 28.98 8.08
C CYS A 4 -43.47 30.03 8.28
N ILE A 5 -42.96 30.61 7.19
CA ILE A 5 -42.13 31.82 7.26
C ILE A 5 -43.04 32.99 6.90
N GLU A 6 -43.11 33.96 7.81
CA GLU A 6 -43.82 35.22 7.62
C GLU A 6 -42.87 36.25 7.00
N ILE A 7 -43.13 36.62 5.74
CA ILE A 7 -42.36 37.65 5.04
C ILE A 7 -43.06 39.00 5.23
N PRO A 8 -42.40 40.02 5.82
CA PRO A 8 -42.98 41.34 5.97
C PRO A 8 -43.10 42.07 4.63
N LEU A 9 -44.26 42.67 4.38
CA LEU A 9 -44.51 43.54 3.23
C LEU A 9 -44.02 44.97 3.49
N ARG A 10 -43.65 45.68 2.42
CA ARG A 10 -43.00 47.00 2.53
C ARG A 10 -43.94 48.12 2.98
N ASP A 11 -45.21 48.06 2.56
CA ASP A 11 -46.18 49.16 2.68
C ASP A 11 -47.40 48.80 3.56
N SER A 12 -47.38 47.65 4.25
CA SER A 12 -48.48 47.16 5.11
C SER A 12 -47.98 46.31 6.29
N ASP A 13 -48.70 46.31 7.41
CA ASP A 13 -48.48 45.39 8.55
C ASP A 13 -48.86 43.92 8.22
N GLU A 14 -49.29 43.64 6.99
CA GLU A 14 -49.60 42.30 6.51
C GLU A 14 -48.32 41.51 6.19
N VAL A 15 -48.32 40.22 6.51
CA VAL A 15 -47.22 39.28 6.25
C VAL A 15 -47.64 38.25 5.22
N ILE A 16 -46.75 37.92 4.28
CA ILE A 16 -46.94 36.77 3.39
C ILE A 16 -46.50 35.53 4.16
N GLU A 17 -47.43 34.65 4.49
CA GLU A 17 -47.13 33.34 5.06
C GLU A 17 -46.77 32.35 3.94
N LEU A 18 -45.50 31.92 3.90
CA LEU A 18 -45.07 30.82 3.06
C LEU A 18 -45.02 29.52 3.85
N ASP A 19 -45.80 28.54 3.41
CA ASP A 19 -45.75 27.19 3.95
C ASP A 19 -44.47 26.48 3.50
N LEU A 20 -43.61 26.14 4.46
CA LEU A 20 -42.34 25.46 4.19
C LEU A 20 -42.52 24.00 3.72
N SER A 21 -43.73 23.44 3.76
CA SER A 21 -43.99 22.10 3.22
C SER A 21 -44.17 22.09 1.70
N GLN A 22 -44.61 23.21 1.11
CA GLN A 22 -44.85 23.36 -0.32
C GLN A 22 -44.28 24.70 -0.82
N LEU A 23 -42.96 24.71 -1.04
CA LEU A 23 -42.27 25.92 -1.50
C LEU A 23 -42.57 26.22 -2.99
N PRO A 24 -42.89 27.47 -3.36
CA PRO A 24 -43.11 27.91 -4.75
C PRO A 24 -41.85 27.76 -5.63
N GLU A 25 -41.97 28.07 -6.92
CA GLU A 25 -40.79 28.13 -7.79
C GLU A 25 -39.84 29.27 -7.36
N GLY A 26 -38.53 29.04 -7.51
CA GLY A 26 -37.51 29.99 -7.04
C GLY A 26 -37.62 31.37 -7.69
N GLU A 27 -38.13 31.47 -8.92
CA GLU A 27 -38.33 32.75 -9.63
C GLU A 27 -39.44 33.60 -9.00
N GLU A 28 -40.54 32.98 -8.58
CA GLU A 28 -41.65 33.68 -7.94
C GLU A 28 -41.22 34.23 -6.57
N VAL A 29 -40.50 33.40 -5.79
CA VAL A 29 -39.96 33.82 -4.48
C VAL A 29 -38.91 34.92 -4.63
N LEU A 30 -38.04 34.84 -5.63
CA LEU A 30 -37.11 35.93 -5.97
C LEU A 30 -37.85 37.23 -6.31
N GLY A 31 -38.93 37.16 -7.09
CA GLY A 31 -39.76 38.31 -7.41
C GLY A 31 -40.36 38.95 -6.17
N ILE A 32 -40.90 38.15 -5.24
CA ILE A 32 -41.47 38.63 -3.98
C ILE A 32 -40.38 39.30 -3.12
N LEU A 33 -39.25 38.62 -2.93
CA LEU A 33 -38.16 39.11 -2.06
C LEU A 33 -37.52 40.41 -2.58
N THR A 34 -37.38 40.54 -3.91
CA THR A 34 -36.81 41.74 -4.56
C THR A 34 -37.78 42.92 -4.54
N ASN A 35 -39.06 42.69 -4.87
CA ASN A 35 -40.07 43.74 -4.92
C ASN A 35 -40.36 44.33 -3.53
N GLU A 36 -40.48 43.47 -2.52
CA GLU A 36 -40.83 43.87 -1.15
C GLU A 36 -39.62 44.36 -0.33
N LYS A 37 -38.40 44.28 -0.88
CA LYS A 37 -37.14 44.66 -0.21
C LYS A 37 -36.99 44.00 1.18
N VAL A 38 -37.24 42.71 1.21
CA VAL A 38 -37.25 41.91 2.44
C VAL A 38 -35.86 41.85 3.07
N PRO A 39 -35.72 41.96 4.41
CA PRO A 39 -34.43 41.84 5.08
C PRO A 39 -33.68 40.54 4.75
N LEU A 40 -32.35 40.63 4.67
CA LEU A 40 -31.50 39.59 4.09
C LEU A 40 -31.45 38.28 4.90
N ASN A 41 -31.81 38.32 6.19
CA ASN A 41 -31.97 37.11 7.01
C ASN A 41 -33.00 36.13 6.43
N TYR A 42 -34.14 36.63 5.93
CA TYR A 42 -35.20 35.80 5.33
C TYR A 42 -34.74 35.12 4.03
N TRP A 43 -33.89 35.79 3.24
CA TRP A 43 -33.32 35.20 2.02
C TRP A 43 -32.48 33.96 2.35
N VAL A 44 -31.63 34.05 3.37
CA VAL A 44 -30.78 32.93 3.80
C VAL A 44 -31.62 31.80 4.40
N ASP A 45 -32.61 32.13 5.24
CA ASP A 45 -33.45 31.13 5.89
C ASP A 45 -34.33 30.38 4.88
N LEU A 46 -34.91 31.09 3.90
CA LEU A 46 -35.65 30.48 2.78
C LEU A 46 -34.74 29.60 1.92
N ALA A 47 -33.55 30.09 1.55
CA ALA A 47 -32.59 29.30 0.77
C ALA A 47 -32.27 27.98 1.49
N VAL A 48 -31.97 28.02 2.79
CA VAL A 48 -31.70 26.80 3.57
C VAL A 48 -32.87 25.82 3.53
N GLU A 49 -34.12 26.30 3.48
CA GLU A 49 -35.27 25.41 3.34
C GLU A 49 -35.37 24.78 1.94
N TYR A 50 -35.12 25.54 0.87
CA TYR A 50 -34.99 24.98 -0.49
C TYR A 50 -33.91 23.89 -0.55
N TYR A 51 -32.78 24.09 0.15
CA TYR A 51 -31.73 23.08 0.27
C TYR A 51 -32.20 21.81 0.99
N LYS A 52 -32.97 21.93 2.09
CA LYS A 52 -33.55 20.76 2.80
C LYS A 52 -34.50 19.95 1.91
N GLN A 53 -35.22 20.61 1.00
CA GLN A 53 -36.09 19.96 0.02
C GLN A 53 -35.35 19.41 -1.22
N LYS A 54 -34.01 19.50 -1.24
CA LYS A 54 -33.13 19.09 -2.37
C LYS A 54 -33.34 19.89 -3.66
N LYS A 55 -33.91 21.09 -3.58
CA LYS A 55 -34.01 22.04 -4.71
C LYS A 55 -32.74 22.89 -4.78
N GLU A 56 -31.64 22.27 -5.21
CA GLU A 56 -30.30 22.89 -5.19
C GLU A 56 -30.14 24.09 -6.14
N ASP A 57 -30.83 24.07 -7.29
CA ASP A 57 -30.71 25.15 -8.29
C ASP A 57 -31.38 26.44 -7.81
N ASP A 58 -32.54 26.31 -7.14
CA ASP A 58 -33.26 27.45 -6.56
C ASP A 58 -32.49 28.02 -5.36
N PHE A 59 -31.87 27.15 -4.54
CA PHE A 59 -30.97 27.56 -3.46
C PHE A 59 -29.83 28.47 -3.95
N VAL A 60 -29.14 28.05 -5.03
CA VAL A 60 -28.03 28.83 -5.59
C VAL A 60 -28.56 30.14 -6.18
N ARG A 61 -29.66 30.10 -6.95
CA ARG A 61 -30.24 31.29 -7.58
C ARG A 61 -30.63 32.35 -6.55
N ILE A 62 -31.28 31.96 -5.45
CA ILE A 62 -31.69 32.88 -4.38
C ILE A 62 -30.48 33.58 -3.75
N LEU A 63 -29.42 32.83 -3.43
CA LEU A 63 -28.22 33.39 -2.80
C LEU A 63 -27.31 34.16 -3.78
N GLU A 64 -27.34 33.85 -5.07
CA GLU A 64 -26.61 34.63 -6.07
C GLU A 64 -27.29 35.97 -6.38
N ALA A 65 -28.62 36.00 -6.41
CA ALA A 65 -29.40 37.24 -6.53
C ALA A 65 -29.25 38.12 -5.27
N SER A 66 -29.22 37.50 -4.09
CA SER A 66 -29.00 38.24 -2.85
C SER A 66 -27.67 39.00 -2.86
N ARG A 67 -26.64 38.51 -3.58
CA ARG A 67 -25.34 39.18 -3.74
C ARG A 67 -25.39 40.42 -4.63
N THR A 68 -26.13 40.38 -5.74
CA THR A 68 -26.21 41.54 -6.64
C THR A 68 -26.93 42.70 -5.98
N ASP A 69 -27.93 42.39 -5.17
CA ASP A 69 -28.84 43.37 -4.58
C ASP A 69 -28.38 43.83 -3.18
N ALA A 70 -27.60 43.00 -2.48
CA ALA A 70 -27.00 43.29 -1.16
C ALA A 70 -26.26 44.62 -1.10
N ASN A 71 -25.37 44.90 -2.07
CA ASN A 71 -24.50 46.07 -2.03
C ASN A 71 -25.24 47.39 -2.34
N SER A 72 -26.40 47.32 -3.00
CA SER A 72 -27.19 48.49 -3.41
C SER A 72 -28.31 48.84 -2.42
N ILE A 73 -28.96 47.82 -1.85
CA ILE A 73 -30.22 47.99 -1.11
C ILE A 73 -30.03 47.81 0.41
N TYR A 74 -29.09 46.98 0.87
CA TYR A 74 -29.01 46.53 2.28
C TYR A 74 -27.72 46.98 2.97
N ARG A 75 -27.40 48.28 2.91
CA ARG A 75 -26.11 48.84 3.34
C ARG A 75 -25.76 48.60 4.83
N ASP A 76 -26.77 48.45 5.69
CA ASP A 76 -26.59 48.31 7.14
C ASP A 76 -26.70 46.85 7.64
N SER A 77 -26.80 45.87 6.73
CA SER A 77 -26.99 44.44 7.06
C SER A 77 -25.73 43.60 6.79
N GLU A 78 -24.54 44.13 7.15
CA GLU A 78 -23.23 43.50 6.91
C GLU A 78 -23.14 42.05 7.42
N LYS A 79 -23.74 41.75 8.58
CA LYS A 79 -23.73 40.40 9.17
C LYS A 79 -24.50 39.38 8.35
N ASP A 80 -25.67 39.76 7.85
CA ASP A 80 -26.50 38.87 7.03
C ASP A 80 -25.91 38.72 5.62
N GLN A 81 -25.22 39.75 5.11
CA GLN A 81 -24.46 39.67 3.86
C GLN A 81 -23.34 38.64 3.96
N MET A 82 -22.53 38.71 5.02
CA MET A 82 -21.51 37.69 5.30
C MET A 82 -22.12 36.29 5.43
N ARG A 83 -23.23 36.15 6.18
CA ARG A 83 -23.93 34.87 6.33
C ARG A 83 -24.37 34.29 4.99
N SER A 84 -24.90 35.11 4.07
CA SER A 84 -25.29 34.67 2.73
C SER A 84 -24.10 34.15 1.92
N PHE A 85 -22.96 34.84 1.95
CA PHE A 85 -21.74 34.41 1.26
C PHE A 85 -21.18 33.12 1.85
N ASP A 86 -21.18 32.98 3.17
CA ASP A 86 -20.72 31.76 3.83
C ASP A 86 -21.60 30.55 3.51
N THR A 87 -22.92 30.72 3.49
CA THR A 87 -23.82 29.62 3.12
C THR A 87 -23.61 29.15 1.69
N LEU A 88 -23.44 30.08 0.74
CA LEU A 88 -23.15 29.76 -0.65
C LEU A 88 -21.75 29.13 -0.82
N ALA A 89 -20.75 29.66 -0.12
CA ALA A 89 -19.41 29.12 -0.14
C ALA A 89 -19.36 27.70 0.44
N ALA A 90 -20.01 27.46 1.58
CA ALA A 90 -20.11 26.14 2.20
C ALA A 90 -20.80 25.13 1.26
N TYR A 91 -21.85 25.53 0.55
CA TYR A 91 -22.48 24.70 -0.47
C TYR A 91 -21.52 24.34 -1.61
N TYR A 92 -20.81 25.32 -2.18
CA TYR A 92 -19.84 25.05 -3.24
C TYR A 92 -18.72 24.11 -2.78
N VAL A 93 -18.28 24.22 -1.53
CA VAL A 93 -17.30 23.30 -0.94
C VAL A 93 -17.86 21.88 -0.83
N GLN A 94 -19.11 21.72 -0.38
CA GLN A 94 -19.75 20.41 -0.30
C GLN A 94 -19.96 19.79 -1.68
N LYS A 95 -20.38 20.59 -2.67
CA LYS A 95 -20.55 20.16 -4.06
C LYS A 95 -19.20 19.74 -4.67
N ALA A 96 -18.15 20.55 -4.48
CA ALA A 96 -16.80 20.24 -4.92
C ALA A 96 -16.26 18.93 -4.32
N ASN A 97 -16.66 18.60 -3.08
CA ASN A 97 -16.24 17.35 -2.44
C ASN A 97 -16.95 16.11 -2.99
N LYS A 98 -18.18 16.25 -3.52
CA LYS A 98 -18.93 15.17 -4.18
C LYS A 98 -18.54 15.00 -5.66
N GLU A 99 -18.02 16.04 -6.27
CA GLU A 99 -17.68 16.07 -7.70
C GLU A 99 -16.46 15.20 -8.01
N LYS A 100 -16.54 14.42 -9.11
CA LYS A 100 -15.46 13.52 -9.54
C LYS A 100 -14.54 14.19 -10.57
N ASP A 101 -15.05 15.15 -11.33
CA ASP A 101 -14.29 15.83 -12.36
C ASP A 101 -13.36 16.88 -11.78
N LYS A 102 -12.05 16.68 -11.95
CA LYS A 102 -10.99 17.55 -11.41
C LYS A 102 -11.12 19.01 -11.86
N THR A 103 -11.58 19.24 -13.09
CA THR A 103 -11.74 20.59 -13.66
C THR A 103 -12.89 21.33 -12.99
N VAL A 104 -14.05 20.68 -12.89
CA VAL A 104 -15.24 21.22 -12.24
C VAL A 104 -14.99 21.42 -10.75
N LYS A 105 -14.34 20.45 -10.08
CA LYS A 105 -13.93 20.56 -8.68
C LYS A 105 -13.04 21.78 -8.41
N LYS A 106 -12.06 22.04 -9.29
CA LYS A 106 -11.21 23.23 -9.19
C LYS A 106 -12.00 24.53 -9.38
N ASP A 107 -12.91 24.59 -10.35
CA ASP A 107 -13.77 25.77 -10.56
C ASP A 107 -14.66 26.06 -9.34
N LEU A 108 -15.28 25.02 -8.77
CA LEU A 108 -16.10 25.14 -7.55
C LEU A 108 -15.28 25.63 -6.35
N PHE A 109 -14.05 25.12 -6.17
CA PHE A 109 -13.17 25.64 -5.11
C PHE A 109 -12.71 27.08 -5.35
N GLN A 110 -12.51 27.50 -6.60
CA GLN A 110 -12.20 28.89 -6.94
C GLN A 110 -13.38 29.81 -6.60
N LYS A 111 -14.61 29.41 -6.94
CA LYS A 111 -15.84 30.12 -6.54
C LYS A 111 -15.97 30.23 -5.03
N ALA A 112 -15.77 29.14 -4.30
CA ALA A 112 -15.79 29.16 -2.83
C ALA A 112 -14.69 30.07 -2.25
N THR A 113 -13.48 30.05 -2.83
CA THR A 113 -12.38 30.91 -2.39
C THR A 113 -12.72 32.38 -2.54
N TYR A 114 -13.30 32.76 -3.69
CA TYR A 114 -13.73 34.12 -3.95
C TYR A 114 -14.76 34.57 -2.91
N LEU A 115 -15.80 33.75 -2.66
CA LEU A 115 -16.86 34.07 -1.71
C LEU A 115 -16.36 34.23 -0.27
N TYR A 116 -15.50 33.33 0.20
CA TYR A 116 -14.89 33.47 1.53
C TYR A 116 -14.02 34.73 1.63
N THR A 117 -13.24 35.04 0.59
CA THR A 117 -12.39 36.24 0.57
C THR A 117 -13.22 37.54 0.51
N THR A 118 -14.39 37.52 -0.12
CA THR A 118 -15.32 38.66 -0.07
C THR A 118 -15.99 38.79 1.29
N ALA A 119 -16.34 37.68 1.95
CA ALA A 119 -16.88 37.67 3.30
C ALA A 119 -15.86 38.16 4.35
N ASP A 120 -14.58 37.78 4.22
CA ASP A 120 -13.45 38.24 5.05
C ASP A 120 -13.35 39.78 5.08
N LYS A 121 -13.69 40.47 3.97
CA LYS A 121 -13.66 41.94 3.87
C LYS A 121 -14.78 42.63 4.62
N ILE A 122 -15.88 41.93 4.91
CA ILE A 122 -17.04 42.47 5.62
C ILE A 122 -16.84 42.24 7.12
N ILE A 123 -16.83 40.97 7.56
CA ILE A 123 -16.62 40.58 8.95
C ILE A 123 -15.66 39.41 9.01
N MET A 124 -14.45 39.66 9.48
CA MET A 124 -13.39 38.65 9.51
C MET A 124 -13.46 37.71 10.72
N TYR A 125 -13.94 38.18 11.88
CA TYR A 125 -13.83 37.44 13.16
C TYR A 125 -15.15 36.83 13.66
N ASP A 126 -16.11 36.55 12.78
CA ASP A 126 -17.33 35.83 13.17
C ASP A 126 -17.06 34.33 13.38
N GLN A 127 -17.70 33.75 14.41
CA GLN A 127 -17.47 32.36 14.82
C GLN A 127 -17.82 31.34 13.70
N ASN A 128 -18.93 31.56 13.00
CA ASN A 128 -19.40 30.64 11.95
C ASN A 128 -18.60 30.82 10.66
N HIS A 129 -18.21 32.07 10.36
CA HIS A 129 -17.35 32.39 9.23
C HIS A 129 -15.98 31.72 9.33
N LEU A 130 -15.31 31.93 10.46
CA LEU A 130 -14.01 31.30 10.74
C LEU A 130 -14.11 29.76 10.67
N LEU A 131 -15.22 29.18 11.11
CA LEU A 131 -15.47 27.75 11.03
C LEU A 131 -15.61 27.27 9.57
N GLY A 132 -16.43 27.94 8.77
CA GLY A 132 -16.60 27.64 7.34
C GLY A 132 -15.27 27.73 6.59
N ARG A 133 -14.50 28.80 6.86
CA ARG A 133 -13.16 29.00 6.31
C ARG A 133 -12.18 27.91 6.71
N ALA A 134 -12.19 27.50 7.98
CA ALA A 134 -11.34 26.42 8.47
C ALA A 134 -11.64 25.08 7.78
N TYR A 135 -12.93 24.74 7.61
CA TYR A 135 -13.35 23.54 6.88
C TYR A 135 -12.98 23.59 5.40
N PHE A 136 -13.11 24.75 4.76
CA PHE A 136 -12.66 24.95 3.39
C PHE A 136 -11.15 24.68 3.24
N CYS A 137 -10.32 25.29 4.09
CA CYS A 137 -8.88 25.07 4.07
C CYS A 137 -8.47 23.61 4.37
N LEU A 138 -9.25 22.91 5.20
CA LEU A 138 -9.06 21.49 5.50
C LEU A 138 -9.34 20.61 4.27
N LEU A 139 -10.38 20.92 3.50
CA LEU A 139 -10.79 20.15 2.33
C LEU A 139 -9.94 20.44 1.09
N GLU A 140 -9.38 21.65 0.98
CA GLU A 140 -8.41 22.01 -0.06
C GLU A 140 -7.06 21.26 0.11
N GLY A 141 -6.80 20.72 1.30
CA GLY A 141 -5.66 19.83 1.60
C GLY A 141 -4.30 20.53 1.76
N ASP A 142 -4.04 21.56 0.97
CA ASP A 142 -2.74 22.25 0.94
C ASP A 142 -2.55 23.26 2.10
N LYS A 143 -3.64 23.67 2.76
CA LYS A 143 -3.65 24.79 3.73
C LYS A 143 -3.99 24.34 5.15
N MET A 144 -3.44 23.20 5.57
CA MET A 144 -3.69 22.58 6.88
C MET A 144 -3.28 23.48 8.07
N GLU A 145 -2.19 24.24 7.94
CA GLU A 145 -1.73 25.16 8.99
C GLU A 145 -2.67 26.37 9.13
N GLN A 146 -3.17 26.88 8.00
CA GLN A 146 -4.16 27.96 8.00
C GLN A 146 -5.47 27.48 8.64
N ALA A 147 -5.92 26.27 8.30
CA ALA A 147 -7.11 25.67 8.94
C ALA A 147 -6.93 25.57 10.47
N ASP A 148 -5.76 25.13 10.95
CA ASP A 148 -5.46 25.03 12.38
C ASP A 148 -5.48 26.40 13.09
N ALA A 149 -4.95 27.44 12.43
CA ALA A 149 -5.01 28.81 12.94
C ALA A 149 -6.47 29.31 13.06
N GLN A 150 -7.29 29.08 12.03
CA GLN A 150 -8.72 29.47 12.07
C GLN A 150 -9.49 28.73 13.17
N PHE A 151 -9.26 27.43 13.34
CA PHE A 151 -9.88 26.70 14.46
C PHE A 151 -9.39 27.20 15.84
N ASN A 152 -8.14 27.64 15.97
CA ASN A 152 -7.64 28.26 17.20
C ASN A 152 -8.35 29.57 17.53
N PHE A 153 -8.57 30.44 16.54
CA PHE A 153 -9.34 31.67 16.76
C PHE A 153 -10.75 31.39 17.27
N VAL A 154 -11.44 30.41 16.68
CA VAL A 154 -12.78 30.01 17.14
C VAL A 154 -12.77 29.45 18.56
N LEU A 155 -11.76 28.65 18.92
CA LEU A 155 -11.63 28.11 20.29
C LEU A 155 -11.23 29.16 21.33
N ASN A 156 -10.52 30.22 20.92
CA ASN A 156 -10.22 31.36 21.79
C ASN A 156 -11.48 32.17 22.11
N GLN A 157 -12.40 32.29 21.15
CA GLN A 157 -13.71 32.90 21.37
C GLN A 157 -14.65 31.96 22.16
N SER A 158 -14.66 30.68 21.79
CA SER A 158 -15.59 29.68 22.30
C SER A 158 -14.88 28.35 22.57
N ALA A 159 -14.35 28.21 23.79
CA ALA A 159 -13.49 27.07 24.17
C ALA A 159 -14.15 25.68 24.06
N ASN A 160 -15.48 25.63 23.94
CA ASN A 160 -16.29 24.41 23.89
C ASN A 160 -17.00 24.17 22.54
N ASN A 161 -16.61 24.88 21.48
CA ASN A 161 -17.23 24.68 20.16
C ASN A 161 -16.89 23.29 19.58
N ILE A 162 -17.90 22.44 19.42
CA ILE A 162 -17.71 21.03 19.04
C ILE A 162 -17.13 20.89 17.62
N PRO A 163 -17.67 21.54 16.57
CA PRO A 163 -17.12 21.44 15.23
C PRO A 163 -15.64 21.85 15.16
N SER A 164 -15.23 22.88 15.90
CA SER A 164 -13.82 23.29 15.97
C SER A 164 -12.94 22.26 16.65
N LEU A 165 -13.40 21.66 17.76
CA LEU A 165 -12.69 20.56 18.42
C LEU A 165 -12.53 19.35 17.48
N LEU A 166 -13.57 19.01 16.72
CA LEU A 166 -13.53 17.92 15.74
C LEU A 166 -12.59 18.26 14.57
N GLY A 167 -12.63 19.49 14.06
CA GLY A 167 -11.71 19.98 13.03
C GLY A 167 -10.25 19.87 13.46
N LYS A 168 -9.91 20.31 14.69
CA LYS A 168 -8.56 20.13 15.24
C LYS A 168 -8.19 18.67 15.46
N ALA A 169 -9.14 17.82 15.84
CA ALA A 169 -8.90 16.39 15.96
C ALA A 169 -8.54 15.76 14.59
N CYS A 170 -9.24 16.13 13.52
CA CYS A 170 -8.93 15.70 12.16
C CYS A 170 -7.55 16.19 11.69
N ILE A 171 -7.21 17.46 11.97
CA ILE A 171 -5.88 18.01 11.65
C ILE A 171 -4.77 17.25 12.41
N ALA A 172 -4.95 17.02 13.72
CA ALA A 172 -4.01 16.27 14.54
C ALA A 172 -3.85 14.83 14.02
N PHE A 173 -4.94 14.18 13.61
CA PHE A 173 -4.93 12.84 13.01
C PHE A 173 -4.10 12.81 11.71
N ASN A 174 -4.29 13.77 10.82
CA ASN A 174 -3.54 13.89 9.57
C ASN A 174 -2.05 14.21 9.82
N LYS A 175 -1.73 15.00 10.86
CA LYS A 175 -0.36 15.25 11.35
C LYS A 175 0.26 14.03 12.06
N LYS A 176 -0.44 12.89 12.14
CA LYS A 176 -0.04 11.66 12.84
C LYS A 176 0.08 11.80 14.37
N ASP A 177 -0.43 12.90 14.94
CA ASP A 177 -0.57 13.06 16.40
C ASP A 177 -1.89 12.44 16.88
N TYR A 178 -1.90 11.11 16.96
CA TYR A 178 -3.09 10.37 17.37
C TYR A 178 -3.46 10.59 18.84
N ARG A 179 -2.48 10.95 19.70
CA ARG A 179 -2.74 11.23 21.12
C ARG A 179 -3.42 12.58 21.29
N GLY A 180 -2.93 13.62 20.60
CA GLY A 180 -3.58 14.93 20.55
C GLY A 180 -4.99 14.85 19.97
N ALA A 181 -5.17 14.13 18.86
CA ALA A 181 -6.48 13.89 18.25
C ALA A 181 -7.49 13.28 19.25
N LEU A 182 -7.08 12.25 20.00
CA LEU A 182 -7.92 11.65 21.05
C LEU A 182 -8.29 12.62 22.17
N ALA A 183 -7.40 13.53 22.56
CA ALA A 183 -7.69 14.52 23.58
C ALA A 183 -8.83 15.46 23.14
N PHE A 184 -8.79 15.90 21.87
CA PHE A 184 -9.85 16.73 21.29
C PHE A 184 -11.18 15.98 21.15
N TYR A 185 -11.17 14.73 20.66
CA TYR A 185 -12.40 13.93 20.60
C TYR A 185 -13.00 13.66 21.99
N LYS A 186 -12.18 13.38 23.00
CA LYS A 186 -12.65 13.23 24.39
C LYS A 186 -13.23 14.53 24.93
N LYS A 187 -12.63 15.68 24.63
CA LYS A 187 -13.17 16.99 25.02
C LYS A 187 -14.53 17.23 24.37
N ALA A 188 -14.69 16.91 23.08
CA ALA A 188 -15.96 17.01 22.36
C ALA A 188 -17.05 16.11 22.97
N LEU A 189 -16.72 14.89 23.39
CA LEU A 189 -17.67 14.00 24.07
C LEU A 189 -18.05 14.48 25.48
N ARG A 190 -17.15 15.15 26.20
CA ARG A 190 -17.44 15.73 27.52
C ARG A 190 -18.37 16.94 27.41
N THR A 191 -18.23 17.75 26.36
CA THR A 191 -19.07 18.92 26.14
C THR A 191 -20.46 18.54 25.64
N ASN A 192 -20.58 17.53 24.78
CA ASN A 192 -21.86 16.97 24.38
C ASN A 192 -21.83 15.43 24.38
N PRO A 193 -22.46 14.78 25.37
CA PRO A 193 -22.56 13.32 25.41
C PRO A 193 -23.30 12.72 24.20
N ASN A 194 -24.24 13.48 23.62
CA ASN A 194 -25.04 13.09 22.46
C ASN A 194 -24.39 13.55 21.13
N CYS A 195 -23.09 13.33 20.98
CA CYS A 195 -22.40 13.56 19.71
C CYS A 195 -22.78 12.51 18.64
N PRO A 196 -22.76 12.88 17.35
CA PRO A 196 -22.94 11.96 16.24
C PRO A 196 -21.98 10.76 16.27
N ALA A 197 -22.38 9.65 15.67
CA ALA A 197 -21.58 8.42 15.57
C ALA A 197 -20.17 8.67 14.99
N ALA A 198 -20.04 9.63 14.06
CA ALA A 198 -18.78 10.03 13.43
C ALA A 198 -17.67 10.44 14.43
N VAL A 199 -18.03 11.01 15.60
CA VAL A 199 -17.05 11.38 16.63
C VAL A 199 -16.41 10.14 17.25
N ARG A 200 -17.22 9.11 17.53
CA ARG A 200 -16.76 7.83 18.08
C ARG A 200 -16.00 7.03 17.04
N LEU A 201 -16.40 7.11 15.77
CA LEU A 201 -15.66 6.57 14.63
C LEU A 201 -14.22 7.13 14.57
N GLY A 202 -14.07 8.45 14.64
CA GLY A 202 -12.76 9.12 14.67
C GLY A 202 -11.88 8.65 15.83
N MET A 203 -12.47 8.44 17.02
CA MET A 203 -11.76 7.86 18.17
C MET A 203 -11.33 6.41 17.93
N GLY A 204 -12.19 5.59 17.34
CA GLY A 204 -11.87 4.20 16.99
C GLY A 204 -10.66 4.12 16.06
N HIS A 205 -10.61 4.97 15.03
CA HIS A 205 -9.44 5.07 14.15
C HIS A 205 -8.18 5.51 14.88
N CYS A 206 -8.27 6.48 15.80
CA CYS A 206 -7.12 6.88 16.61
C CYS A 206 -6.62 5.74 17.50
N PHE A 207 -7.52 5.00 18.15
CA PHE A 207 -7.15 3.85 18.98
C PHE A 207 -6.49 2.73 18.17
N MET A 208 -6.99 2.47 16.96
CA MET A 208 -6.40 1.50 16.03
C MET A 208 -4.98 1.91 15.63
N LYS A 209 -4.73 3.19 15.31
CA LYS A 209 -3.38 3.69 15.01
C LYS A 209 -2.44 3.69 16.21
N LEU A 210 -2.97 3.78 17.42
CA LEU A 210 -2.21 3.65 18.67
C LEU A 210 -2.01 2.18 19.12
N GLY A 211 -2.50 1.21 18.35
CA GLY A 211 -2.39 -0.22 18.68
C GLY A 211 -3.33 -0.72 19.78
N ASN A 212 -4.28 0.10 20.24
CA ASN A 212 -5.25 -0.30 21.26
C ASN A 212 -6.54 -0.85 20.61
N GLN A 213 -6.48 -2.11 20.18
CA GLN A 213 -7.56 -2.76 19.43
C GLN A 213 -8.85 -2.91 20.23
N GLU A 214 -8.75 -3.27 21.52
CA GLU A 214 -9.91 -3.42 22.41
C GLU A 214 -10.72 -2.13 22.54
N LYS A 215 -10.05 -0.99 22.77
CA LYS A 215 -10.75 0.31 22.84
C LYS A 215 -11.29 0.76 21.48
N ALA A 216 -10.63 0.40 20.40
CA ALA A 216 -11.13 0.67 19.05
C ALA A 216 -12.43 -0.09 18.78
N ARG A 217 -12.48 -1.38 19.14
CA ARG A 217 -13.66 -2.23 19.05
C ARG A 217 -14.86 -1.61 19.78
N LEU A 218 -14.71 -1.27 21.07
CA LEU A 218 -15.77 -0.63 21.86
C LEU A 218 -16.24 0.70 21.26
N ALA A 219 -15.32 1.49 20.70
CA ALA A 219 -15.68 2.77 20.07
C ALA A 219 -16.49 2.58 18.78
N PHE A 220 -16.16 1.58 17.96
CA PHE A 220 -16.91 1.27 16.75
C PHE A 220 -18.26 0.60 17.07
N GLU A 221 -18.32 -0.31 18.04
CA GLU A 221 -19.59 -0.91 18.50
C GLU A 221 -20.55 0.16 18.99
N ARG A 222 -20.07 1.08 19.84
CA ARG A 222 -20.90 2.19 20.31
C ARG A 222 -21.30 3.16 19.20
N ALA A 223 -20.49 3.30 18.15
CA ALA A 223 -20.88 4.08 16.97
C ALA A 223 -22.03 3.40 16.20
N LEU A 224 -22.03 2.08 16.09
CA LEU A 224 -23.10 1.31 15.45
C LEU A 224 -24.39 1.25 16.27
N GLU A 225 -24.30 1.27 17.61
CA GLU A 225 -25.48 1.39 18.47
C GLU A 225 -26.20 2.73 18.29
N LEU A 226 -25.46 3.79 17.96
CA LEU A 226 -26.04 5.12 17.69
C LEU A 226 -26.52 5.24 16.25
N ASP A 227 -25.76 4.70 15.31
CA ASP A 227 -26.10 4.67 13.89
C ASP A 227 -25.74 3.31 13.29
N SER A 228 -26.76 2.46 13.16
CA SER A 228 -26.62 1.12 12.58
C SER A 228 -26.18 1.12 11.11
N MET A 229 -26.31 2.25 10.40
CA MET A 229 -25.97 2.40 8.99
C MET A 229 -24.59 3.03 8.78
N CYS A 230 -23.81 3.24 9.85
CA CYS A 230 -22.48 3.84 9.76
C CYS A 230 -21.47 2.87 9.09
N VAL A 231 -21.28 3.04 7.77
CA VAL A 231 -20.36 2.24 6.94
C VAL A 231 -18.94 2.24 7.50
N GLY A 232 -18.42 3.39 7.94
CA GLY A 232 -17.07 3.50 8.49
C GLY A 232 -16.86 2.64 9.74
N ALA A 233 -17.86 2.54 10.61
CA ALA A 233 -17.78 1.75 11.83
C ALA A 233 -17.86 0.24 11.53
N LEU A 234 -18.72 -0.15 10.58
CA LEU A 234 -18.79 -1.54 10.08
C LEU A 234 -17.45 -1.98 9.49
N VAL A 235 -16.83 -1.14 8.66
CA VAL A 235 -15.52 -1.42 8.06
C VAL A 235 -14.43 -1.46 9.12
N GLY A 236 -14.43 -0.54 10.07
CA GLY A 236 -13.48 -0.53 11.20
C GLY A 236 -13.51 -1.83 12.00
N LEU A 237 -14.71 -2.34 12.34
CA LEU A 237 -14.86 -3.63 13.00
C LEU A 237 -14.47 -4.80 12.10
N ALA A 238 -14.86 -4.79 10.83
CA ALA A 238 -14.48 -5.84 9.89
C ALA A 238 -12.96 -5.98 9.77
N VAL A 239 -12.22 -4.87 9.71
CA VAL A 239 -10.75 -4.89 9.66
C VAL A 239 -10.16 -5.45 10.96
N LEU A 240 -10.71 -5.10 12.12
CA LEU A 240 -10.26 -5.69 13.40
C LEU A 240 -10.48 -7.20 13.43
N GLU A 241 -11.66 -7.69 13.03
CA GLU A 241 -11.96 -9.13 12.95
C GLU A 241 -11.06 -9.86 11.96
N LEU A 242 -10.81 -9.28 10.78
CA LEU A 242 -9.94 -9.86 9.76
C LEU A 242 -8.48 -9.96 10.22
N ASN A 243 -8.01 -9.00 11.03
CA ASN A 243 -6.66 -9.00 11.56
C ASN A 243 -6.43 -10.10 12.62
N GLU A 244 -7.47 -10.58 13.30
CA GLU A 244 -7.36 -11.68 14.27
C GLU A 244 -7.13 -13.05 13.61
N LYS A 245 -7.29 -13.17 12.29
CA LYS A 245 -7.01 -14.37 11.44
C LYS A 245 -7.70 -15.68 11.86
N LYS A 246 -8.62 -15.67 12.82
CA LYS A 246 -9.45 -16.83 13.18
C LYS A 246 -10.55 -17.05 12.13
N PRO A 247 -10.89 -18.30 11.78
CA PRO A 247 -11.87 -18.60 10.73
C PRO A 247 -13.26 -18.05 11.04
N GLU A 248 -13.69 -18.05 12.31
CA GLU A 248 -14.97 -17.47 12.73
C GLU A 248 -14.99 -15.95 12.56
N ASN A 249 -13.89 -15.28 12.95
CA ASN A 249 -13.76 -13.83 12.85
C ASN A 249 -13.70 -13.37 11.39
N ILE A 250 -13.05 -14.14 10.52
CA ILE A 250 -13.06 -13.87 9.08
C ILE A 250 -14.50 -13.91 8.54
N ARG A 251 -15.32 -14.90 8.94
CA ARG A 251 -16.74 -14.96 8.54
C ARG A 251 -17.52 -13.74 9.04
N ARG A 252 -17.34 -13.35 10.31
CA ARG A 252 -18.00 -12.16 10.89
C ARG A 252 -17.57 -10.88 10.20
N GLY A 253 -16.28 -10.72 9.94
CA GLY A 253 -15.71 -9.58 9.20
C GLY A 253 -16.31 -9.46 7.80
N VAL A 254 -16.42 -10.56 7.07
CA VAL A 254 -17.03 -10.59 5.74
C VAL A 254 -18.54 -10.27 5.79
N GLN A 255 -19.26 -10.77 6.80
CA GLN A 255 -20.67 -10.39 6.99
C GLN A 255 -20.81 -8.89 7.22
N MET A 256 -19.94 -8.28 8.03
CA MET A 256 -19.93 -6.83 8.24
C MET A 256 -19.60 -6.06 6.95
N LEU A 257 -18.63 -6.53 6.15
CA LEU A 257 -18.33 -5.94 4.84
C LEU A 257 -19.50 -6.07 3.86
N SER A 258 -20.23 -7.18 3.85
CA SER A 258 -21.42 -7.34 3.00
C SER A 258 -22.55 -6.39 3.41
N LYS A 259 -22.75 -6.17 4.72
CA LYS A 259 -23.70 -5.16 5.21
C LYS A 259 -23.27 -3.76 4.80
N ALA A 260 -21.98 -3.44 4.94
CA ALA A 260 -21.42 -2.17 4.53
C ALA A 260 -21.60 -1.92 3.02
N TYR A 261 -21.39 -2.95 2.20
CA TYR A 261 -21.56 -2.89 0.75
C TYR A 261 -23.02 -2.66 0.32
N ASN A 262 -23.98 -3.27 1.03
CA ASN A 262 -25.41 -3.06 0.77
C ASN A 262 -25.87 -1.64 1.12
N ILE A 263 -25.19 -0.97 2.07
CA ILE A 263 -25.47 0.42 2.43
C ILE A 263 -24.80 1.38 1.46
N ASP A 264 -23.51 1.17 1.17
CA ASP A 264 -22.72 1.98 0.25
C ASP A 264 -21.85 1.08 -0.64
N SER A 265 -22.32 0.86 -1.87
CA SER A 265 -21.65 0.06 -2.89
C SER A 265 -20.49 0.79 -3.58
N THR A 266 -20.33 2.09 -3.33
CA THR A 266 -19.31 2.94 -3.96
C THR A 266 -18.07 3.11 -3.09
N ASN A 267 -18.14 2.70 -1.82
CA ASN A 267 -17.07 2.89 -0.86
C ASN A 267 -15.79 2.11 -1.26
N PRO A 268 -14.67 2.80 -1.57
CA PRO A 268 -13.44 2.14 -2.03
C PRO A 268 -12.83 1.22 -0.96
N MET A 269 -12.99 1.53 0.32
CA MET A 269 -12.43 0.74 1.41
C MET A 269 -13.17 -0.60 1.54
N VAL A 270 -14.49 -0.59 1.44
CA VAL A 270 -15.32 -1.82 1.43
C VAL A 270 -14.96 -2.67 0.22
N LEU A 271 -14.89 -2.07 -0.97
CA LEU A 271 -14.57 -2.75 -2.22
C LEU A 271 -13.19 -3.40 -2.18
N ASN A 272 -12.16 -2.72 -1.66
CA ASN A 272 -10.81 -3.26 -1.54
C ASN A 272 -10.74 -4.43 -0.55
N HIS A 273 -11.40 -4.34 0.60
CA HIS A 273 -11.43 -5.43 1.56
C HIS A 273 -12.23 -6.64 1.05
N LEU A 274 -13.35 -6.42 0.36
CA LEU A 274 -14.09 -7.49 -0.31
C LEU A 274 -13.26 -8.12 -1.44
N GLY A 275 -12.54 -7.30 -2.23
CA GLY A 275 -11.61 -7.78 -3.25
C GLY A 275 -10.54 -8.70 -2.66
N ASN A 276 -9.92 -8.32 -1.53
CA ASN A 276 -8.96 -9.19 -0.85
C ASN A 276 -9.60 -10.50 -0.35
N HIS A 277 -10.85 -10.48 0.11
CA HIS A 277 -11.57 -11.70 0.49
C HIS A 277 -11.82 -12.62 -0.72
N PHE A 278 -12.31 -12.07 -1.83
CA PHE A 278 -12.55 -12.85 -3.05
C PHE A 278 -11.26 -13.39 -3.68
N PHE A 279 -10.13 -12.70 -3.48
CA PHE A 279 -8.81 -13.20 -3.87
C PHE A 279 -8.48 -14.54 -3.18
N PHE A 280 -8.68 -14.62 -1.86
CA PHE A 280 -8.48 -15.89 -1.13
C PHE A 280 -9.51 -16.97 -1.51
N LYS A 281 -10.70 -16.57 -1.96
CA LYS A 281 -11.71 -17.47 -2.53
C LYS A 281 -11.40 -17.88 -3.98
N GLN A 282 -10.33 -17.36 -4.58
CA GLN A 282 -9.94 -17.58 -5.98
C GLN A 282 -10.96 -17.07 -7.03
N ASP A 283 -11.87 -16.16 -6.64
CA ASP A 283 -12.82 -15.52 -7.56
C ASP A 283 -12.21 -14.23 -8.14
N PHE A 284 -11.23 -14.39 -9.02
CA PHE A 284 -10.40 -13.30 -9.52
C PHE A 284 -11.15 -12.28 -10.39
N GLN A 285 -12.20 -12.70 -11.10
CA GLN A 285 -13.01 -11.78 -11.92
C GLN A 285 -13.70 -10.72 -11.05
N LYS A 286 -14.25 -11.13 -9.89
CA LYS A 286 -14.82 -10.18 -8.94
C LYS A 286 -13.77 -9.27 -8.33
N VAL A 287 -12.56 -9.76 -8.07
CA VAL A 287 -11.46 -8.92 -7.57
C VAL A 287 -11.17 -7.78 -8.55
N GLN A 288 -11.06 -8.11 -9.84
CA GLN A 288 -10.80 -7.12 -10.90
C GLN A 288 -11.94 -6.10 -10.99
N HIS A 289 -13.20 -6.55 -11.01
CA HIS A 289 -14.35 -5.65 -11.09
C HIS A 289 -14.46 -4.73 -9.86
N LEU A 290 -14.32 -5.27 -8.65
CA LEU A 290 -14.38 -4.50 -7.41
C LEU A 290 -13.21 -3.51 -7.31
N GLY A 291 -12.00 -3.95 -7.68
CA GLY A 291 -10.80 -3.10 -7.69
C GLY A 291 -10.90 -1.94 -8.68
N LEU A 292 -11.45 -2.17 -9.88
CA LEU A 292 -11.66 -1.12 -10.87
C LEU A 292 -12.71 -0.11 -10.39
N HIS A 293 -13.82 -0.59 -9.81
CA HIS A 293 -14.84 0.28 -9.23
C HIS A 293 -14.28 1.11 -8.05
N ALA A 294 -13.46 0.51 -7.19
CA ALA A 294 -12.79 1.22 -6.09
C ALA A 294 -11.83 2.31 -6.60
N PHE A 295 -11.05 2.00 -7.64
CA PHE A 295 -10.08 2.91 -8.23
C PHE A 295 -10.72 4.17 -8.82
N HIS A 296 -11.85 4.01 -9.54
CA HIS A 296 -12.56 5.14 -10.15
C HIS A 296 -13.37 5.98 -9.14
N ASN A 297 -13.82 5.39 -8.03
CA ASN A 297 -14.64 6.09 -7.04
C ASN A 297 -13.85 6.85 -5.97
N THR A 298 -12.53 6.64 -5.89
CA THR A 298 -11.68 7.32 -4.90
C THR A 298 -10.69 8.26 -5.55
N GLU A 299 -10.46 9.41 -4.92
CA GLU A 299 -9.33 10.30 -5.22
C GLU A 299 -8.13 10.08 -4.30
N ASN A 300 -8.34 9.40 -3.17
CA ASN A 300 -7.29 9.15 -2.19
C ASN A 300 -6.24 8.20 -2.77
N GLU A 301 -5.01 8.69 -2.88
CA GLU A 301 -3.87 7.96 -3.46
C GLU A 301 -3.61 6.63 -2.75
N SER A 302 -3.70 6.60 -1.41
CA SER A 302 -3.51 5.36 -0.63
C SER A 302 -4.53 4.29 -1.01
N MET A 303 -5.79 4.69 -1.23
CA MET A 303 -6.85 3.76 -1.61
C MET A 303 -6.71 3.32 -3.08
N ARG A 304 -6.26 4.22 -3.97
CA ARG A 304 -5.93 3.87 -5.36
C ARG A 304 -4.80 2.86 -5.42
N ALA A 305 -3.74 3.06 -4.62
CA ALA A 305 -2.60 2.13 -4.55
C ALA A 305 -3.04 0.73 -4.12
N GLU A 306 -3.88 0.63 -3.08
CA GLU A 306 -4.44 -0.64 -2.62
C GLU A 306 -5.32 -1.30 -3.70
N SER A 307 -6.16 -0.53 -4.39
CA SER A 307 -7.03 -1.03 -5.45
C SER A 307 -6.21 -1.62 -6.61
N CYS A 308 -5.22 -0.86 -7.10
CA CYS A 308 -4.29 -1.32 -8.13
C CYS A 308 -3.52 -2.56 -7.69
N TYR A 309 -3.06 -2.60 -6.44
CA TYR A 309 -2.36 -3.76 -5.90
C TYR A 309 -3.22 -5.03 -5.87
N GLN A 310 -4.49 -4.95 -5.49
CA GLN A 310 -5.38 -6.12 -5.51
C GLN A 310 -5.62 -6.64 -6.92
N MET A 311 -5.80 -5.75 -7.90
CA MET A 311 -5.90 -6.14 -9.31
C MET A 311 -4.60 -6.77 -9.82
N ALA A 312 -3.45 -6.17 -9.51
CA ALA A 312 -2.14 -6.68 -9.92
C ALA A 312 -1.90 -8.11 -9.40
N ARG A 313 -2.25 -8.39 -8.14
CA ARG A 313 -2.18 -9.75 -7.58
C ARG A 313 -3.09 -10.73 -8.32
N ALA A 314 -4.31 -10.33 -8.67
CA ALA A 314 -5.23 -11.19 -9.40
C ALA A 314 -4.66 -11.57 -10.77
N PHE A 315 -4.10 -10.61 -11.51
CA PHE A 315 -3.42 -10.88 -12.79
C PHE A 315 -2.14 -11.70 -12.65
N HIS A 316 -1.37 -11.48 -11.57
CA HIS A 316 -0.17 -12.24 -11.28
C HIS A 316 -0.49 -13.74 -11.11
N VAL A 317 -1.52 -14.08 -10.32
CA VAL A 317 -1.95 -15.48 -10.14
C VAL A 317 -2.54 -16.08 -11.42
N GLN A 318 -3.11 -15.26 -12.30
CA GLN A 318 -3.59 -15.67 -13.62
C GLN A 318 -2.47 -15.77 -14.67
N GLU A 319 -1.20 -15.56 -14.28
CA GLU A 319 -0.03 -15.56 -15.16
C GLU A 319 -0.04 -14.46 -16.25
N ASP A 320 -0.97 -13.49 -16.18
CA ASP A 320 -0.93 -12.29 -17.01
C ASP A 320 0.05 -11.27 -16.40
N TYR A 321 1.35 -11.57 -16.56
CA TYR A 321 2.44 -10.73 -16.08
C TYR A 321 2.48 -9.34 -16.75
N SER A 322 1.84 -9.19 -17.92
CA SER A 322 1.83 -7.93 -18.67
C SER A 322 0.95 -6.89 -17.96
N GLN A 323 -0.28 -7.28 -17.61
CA GLN A 323 -1.21 -6.44 -16.88
C GLN A 323 -0.81 -6.32 -15.40
N ALA A 324 -0.33 -7.40 -14.79
CA ALA A 324 0.16 -7.38 -13.42
C ALA A 324 1.26 -6.32 -13.25
N PHE A 325 2.22 -6.24 -14.18
CA PHE A 325 3.26 -5.22 -14.17
C PHE A 325 2.71 -3.79 -14.22
N GLN A 326 1.76 -3.52 -15.13
CA GLN A 326 1.16 -2.19 -15.25
C GLN A 326 0.48 -1.76 -13.97
N TYR A 327 -0.32 -2.65 -13.36
CA TYR A 327 -1.03 -2.34 -12.12
C TYR A 327 -0.11 -2.28 -10.90
N TYR A 328 0.94 -3.11 -10.81
CA TYR A 328 1.96 -2.96 -9.76
C TYR A 328 2.71 -1.64 -9.91
N TYR A 329 3.06 -1.25 -11.13
CA TYR A 329 3.72 0.03 -11.40
C TYR A 329 2.82 1.21 -10.99
N GLN A 330 1.55 1.21 -11.41
CA GLN A 330 0.57 2.22 -10.98
C GLN A 330 0.41 2.25 -9.46
N ALA A 331 0.34 1.08 -8.81
CA ALA A 331 0.24 1.01 -7.36
C ALA A 331 1.45 1.67 -6.68
N THR A 332 2.67 1.50 -7.20
CA THR A 332 3.87 2.15 -6.64
C THR A 332 3.90 3.67 -6.82
N GLN A 333 3.21 4.22 -7.83
CA GLN A 333 3.11 5.67 -8.03
C GLN A 333 2.22 6.34 -6.98
N TYR A 334 1.19 5.62 -6.50
CA TYR A 334 0.25 6.12 -5.50
C TYR A 334 0.56 5.63 -4.06
N ALA A 335 1.49 4.68 -3.90
CA ALA A 335 1.74 4.02 -2.64
C ALA A 335 2.31 4.98 -1.59
N ALA A 336 1.75 4.91 -0.38
CA ALA A 336 2.38 5.54 0.78
C ALA A 336 3.73 4.86 1.09
N PRO A 337 4.71 5.56 1.70
CA PRO A 337 6.04 5.00 1.99
C PRO A 337 6.04 3.71 2.82
N ASN A 338 4.99 3.48 3.62
CA ASN A 338 4.85 2.27 4.45
C ASN A 338 4.22 1.09 3.69
N PHE A 339 3.58 1.34 2.56
CA PHE A 339 2.90 0.31 1.77
C PHE A 339 3.90 -0.32 0.80
N VAL A 340 4.66 -1.29 1.31
CA VAL A 340 5.78 -1.93 0.59
C VAL A 340 5.35 -3.06 -0.36
N LEU A 341 4.14 -3.58 -0.21
CA LEU A 341 3.66 -4.75 -0.96
C LEU A 341 3.67 -4.55 -2.49
N PRO A 342 3.31 -3.37 -3.04
CA PRO A 342 3.43 -3.13 -4.48
C PRO A 342 4.87 -3.16 -4.98
N HIS A 343 5.84 -2.66 -4.20
CA HIS A 343 7.25 -2.73 -4.58
C HIS A 343 7.75 -4.17 -4.61
N TYR A 344 7.32 -5.00 -3.65
CA TYR A 344 7.65 -6.42 -3.65
C TYR A 344 7.09 -7.13 -4.90
N GLY A 345 5.80 -6.94 -5.20
CA GLY A 345 5.18 -7.52 -6.39
C GLY A 345 5.80 -7.03 -7.71
N LEU A 346 6.13 -5.74 -7.80
CA LEU A 346 6.83 -5.18 -8.97
C LEU A 346 8.24 -5.77 -9.13
N GLY A 347 8.96 -6.00 -8.02
CA GLY A 347 10.25 -6.68 -8.02
C GLY A 347 10.17 -8.09 -8.60
N GLN A 348 9.14 -8.86 -8.22
CA GLN A 348 8.88 -10.18 -8.81
C GLN A 348 8.61 -10.10 -10.32
N MET A 349 7.86 -9.10 -10.78
CA MET A 349 7.63 -8.91 -12.22
C MET A 349 8.91 -8.58 -12.99
N TYR A 350 9.82 -7.80 -12.40
CA TYR A 350 11.12 -7.53 -13.02
C TYR A 350 12.01 -8.77 -13.07
N ILE A 351 11.99 -9.63 -12.04
CA ILE A 351 12.69 -10.93 -12.07
C ILE A 351 12.18 -11.79 -13.23
N ASN A 352 10.85 -11.90 -13.39
CA ASN A 352 10.24 -12.68 -14.48
C ASN A 352 10.62 -12.15 -15.88
N ARG A 353 10.94 -10.85 -15.99
CA ARG A 353 11.42 -10.23 -17.23
C ARG A 353 12.94 -10.32 -17.44
N GLY A 354 13.69 -10.78 -16.44
CA GLY A 354 15.15 -10.80 -16.45
C GLY A 354 15.83 -9.48 -16.07
N ASP A 355 15.04 -8.45 -15.70
CA ASP A 355 15.54 -7.12 -15.30
C ASP A 355 16.01 -7.11 -13.84
N THR A 356 17.13 -7.76 -13.55
CA THR A 356 17.65 -7.93 -12.18
C THR A 356 18.00 -6.61 -11.48
N GLU A 357 18.41 -5.58 -12.23
CA GLU A 357 18.77 -4.28 -11.67
C GLU A 357 17.56 -3.49 -11.15
N ASN A 358 16.47 -3.44 -11.92
CA ASN A 358 15.24 -2.80 -11.49
C ASN A 358 14.55 -3.59 -10.38
N ALA A 359 14.64 -4.94 -10.43
CA ALA A 359 14.17 -5.80 -9.36
C ALA A 359 14.87 -5.47 -8.03
N ALA A 360 16.20 -5.39 -8.03
CA ALA A 360 16.98 -5.06 -6.86
C ALA A 360 16.60 -3.70 -6.26
N GLN A 361 16.44 -2.67 -7.08
CA GLN A 361 15.99 -1.35 -6.61
C GLN A 361 14.60 -1.38 -5.94
N CYS A 362 13.69 -2.21 -6.44
CA CYS A 362 12.36 -2.38 -5.83
C CYS A 362 12.47 -3.06 -4.46
N PHE A 363 13.23 -4.15 -4.35
CA PHE A 363 13.41 -4.86 -3.08
C PHE A 363 14.22 -4.06 -2.06
N GLU A 364 15.17 -3.22 -2.48
CA GLU A 364 15.87 -2.29 -1.58
C GLU A 364 14.90 -1.31 -0.92
N LYS A 365 13.88 -0.82 -1.64
CA LYS A 365 12.84 0.03 -1.05
C LYS A 365 12.02 -0.73 0.00
N VAL A 366 11.72 -2.01 -0.26
CA VAL A 366 11.04 -2.88 0.71
C VAL A 366 11.90 -3.04 1.97
N LEU A 367 13.19 -3.32 1.82
CA LEU A 367 14.10 -3.51 2.94
C LEU A 367 14.35 -2.22 3.74
N LYS A 368 14.34 -1.05 3.10
CA LYS A 368 14.41 0.26 3.80
C LYS A 368 13.24 0.46 4.76
N ALA A 369 12.04 0.05 4.37
CA ALA A 369 10.84 0.17 5.19
C ALA A 369 10.66 -1.01 6.16
N GLN A 370 11.12 -2.21 5.81
CA GLN A 370 11.08 -3.41 6.64
C GLN A 370 12.46 -4.09 6.67
N PRO A 371 13.40 -3.61 7.52
CA PRO A 371 14.78 -4.10 7.55
C PRO A 371 14.98 -5.54 8.01
N GLY A 372 13.92 -6.24 8.41
CA GLY A 372 13.94 -7.63 8.87
C GLY A 372 13.14 -8.59 7.99
N ASN A 373 12.72 -8.15 6.79
CA ASN A 373 11.96 -9.00 5.89
C ASN A 373 12.87 -10.08 5.27
N TYR A 374 12.76 -11.32 5.77
CA TYR A 374 13.55 -12.47 5.34
C TYR A 374 13.46 -12.75 3.84
N GLU A 375 12.25 -12.78 3.26
CA GLU A 375 12.05 -13.07 1.84
C GLU A 375 12.77 -12.05 0.95
N THR A 376 12.65 -10.77 1.31
CA THR A 376 13.29 -9.68 0.57
C THR A 376 14.82 -9.77 0.65
N MET A 377 15.36 -10.11 1.83
CA MET A 377 16.81 -10.30 1.99
C MET A 377 17.34 -11.49 1.19
N LYS A 378 16.60 -12.62 1.16
CA LYS A 378 16.95 -13.80 0.37
C LYS A 378 16.98 -13.45 -1.12
N ILE A 379 15.92 -12.84 -1.64
CA ILE A 379 15.84 -12.45 -3.06
C ILE A 379 16.95 -11.45 -3.42
N LEU A 380 17.21 -10.42 -2.61
CA LEU A 380 18.31 -9.50 -2.84
C LEU A 380 19.68 -10.19 -2.78
N GLY A 381 19.87 -11.10 -1.83
CA GLY A 381 21.05 -11.94 -1.71
C GLY A 381 21.33 -12.69 -3.01
N SER A 382 20.32 -13.41 -3.52
CA SER A 382 20.40 -14.15 -4.78
C SER A 382 20.69 -13.25 -5.99
N LEU A 383 19.97 -12.14 -6.11
CA LEU A 383 20.15 -11.17 -7.21
C LEU A 383 21.57 -10.58 -7.22
N TYR A 384 22.09 -10.21 -6.05
CA TYR A 384 23.43 -9.65 -5.92
C TYR A 384 24.55 -10.69 -6.01
N ALA A 385 24.29 -11.96 -5.66
CA ALA A 385 25.22 -13.07 -5.87
C ALA A 385 25.59 -13.20 -7.35
N SER A 386 24.58 -13.07 -8.22
CA SER A 386 24.76 -13.13 -9.68
C SER A 386 25.43 -11.89 -10.29
N SER A 387 25.62 -10.82 -9.51
CA SER A 387 26.16 -9.56 -10.03
C SER A 387 27.68 -9.63 -10.21
N THR A 388 28.19 -8.93 -11.23
CA THR A 388 29.64 -8.80 -11.51
C THR A 388 30.35 -7.88 -10.51
N SER A 389 29.62 -7.01 -9.82
CA SER A 389 30.21 -6.04 -8.89
C SER A 389 30.57 -6.68 -7.55
N GLN A 390 31.83 -6.54 -7.14
CA GLN A 390 32.31 -7.03 -5.84
C GLN A 390 31.55 -6.40 -4.66
N SER A 391 31.22 -5.11 -4.75
CA SER A 391 30.45 -4.42 -3.71
C SER A 391 29.04 -5.01 -3.53
N LYS A 392 28.37 -5.37 -4.63
CA LYS A 392 27.04 -6.03 -4.57
C LYS A 392 27.18 -7.44 -3.97
N ARG A 393 28.23 -8.20 -4.32
CA ARG A 393 28.50 -9.52 -3.72
C ARG A 393 28.77 -9.45 -2.21
N ASP A 394 29.46 -8.41 -1.75
CA ASP A 394 29.68 -8.21 -0.31
C ASP A 394 28.37 -7.92 0.43
N LEU A 395 27.47 -7.13 -0.17
CA LEU A 395 26.11 -6.92 0.35
C LEU A 395 25.29 -8.22 0.35
N ALA A 396 25.39 -9.02 -0.72
CA ALA A 396 24.73 -10.34 -0.81
C ALA A 396 25.16 -11.24 0.36
N LYS A 397 26.47 -11.32 0.62
CA LYS A 397 27.04 -12.06 1.75
C LYS A 397 26.49 -11.58 3.10
N GLN A 398 26.34 -10.27 3.29
CA GLN A 398 25.76 -9.73 4.53
C GLN A 398 24.27 -10.08 4.68
N HIS A 399 23.49 -9.99 3.61
CA HIS A 399 22.07 -10.33 3.64
C HIS A 399 21.87 -11.82 3.89
N LEU A 400 22.56 -12.69 3.14
CA LEU A 400 22.43 -14.14 3.30
C LEU A 400 22.92 -14.65 4.67
N LYS A 401 23.95 -14.03 5.27
CA LYS A 401 24.32 -14.33 6.65
C LYS A 401 23.20 -14.00 7.65
N LYS A 402 22.53 -12.86 7.50
CA LYS A 402 21.39 -12.51 8.36
C LYS A 402 20.20 -13.46 8.13
N VAL A 403 19.97 -13.87 6.89
CA VAL A 403 18.93 -14.84 6.52
C VAL A 403 19.19 -16.18 7.22
N THR A 404 20.42 -16.70 7.18
CA THR A 404 20.77 -17.98 7.83
C THR A 404 20.83 -17.90 9.35
N GLU A 405 21.05 -16.72 9.93
CA GLU A 405 20.92 -16.47 11.38
C GLU A 405 19.45 -16.44 11.84
N GLN A 406 18.55 -15.88 11.03
CA GLN A 406 17.12 -15.81 11.35
C GLN A 406 16.39 -17.14 11.14
N TYR A 407 16.68 -17.80 10.02
CA TYR A 407 16.09 -19.07 9.64
C TYR A 407 17.20 -20.06 9.29
N SER A 408 17.65 -20.81 10.30
CA SER A 408 18.75 -21.76 10.15
C SER A 408 18.41 -22.98 9.30
N GLU A 409 17.12 -23.22 9.03
CA GLU A 409 16.59 -24.40 8.32
C GLU A 409 16.48 -24.19 6.80
N ASP A 410 16.69 -22.97 6.29
CA ASP A 410 16.62 -22.70 4.86
C ASP A 410 17.87 -23.20 4.13
N VAL A 411 17.75 -24.37 3.50
CA VAL A 411 18.82 -25.03 2.73
C VAL A 411 19.33 -24.13 1.60
N GLU A 412 18.44 -23.48 0.87
CA GLU A 412 18.80 -22.67 -0.30
C GLU A 412 19.66 -21.48 0.11
N ALA A 413 19.32 -20.81 1.20
CA ALA A 413 20.11 -19.70 1.73
C ALA A 413 21.53 -20.13 2.12
N TRP A 414 21.71 -21.36 2.65
CA TRP A 414 23.05 -21.91 2.93
C TRP A 414 23.83 -22.21 1.66
N ILE A 415 23.18 -22.74 0.61
CA ILE A 415 23.81 -23.01 -0.68
C ILE A 415 24.26 -21.71 -1.36
N GLU A 416 23.37 -20.71 -1.45
CA GLU A 416 23.70 -19.41 -2.04
C GLU A 416 24.81 -18.69 -1.26
N LEU A 417 24.77 -18.77 0.07
CA LEU A 417 25.84 -18.25 0.91
C LEU A 417 27.17 -18.96 0.63
N ALA A 418 27.16 -20.28 0.52
CA ALA A 418 28.35 -21.07 0.24
C ALA A 418 28.99 -20.65 -1.09
N GLN A 419 28.19 -20.50 -2.16
CA GLN A 419 28.64 -20.08 -3.49
C GLN A 419 29.33 -18.71 -3.49
N ILE A 420 28.80 -17.74 -2.75
CA ILE A 420 29.44 -16.40 -2.64
C ILE A 420 30.76 -16.47 -1.85
N LEU A 421 30.83 -17.37 -0.86
CA LEU A 421 32.03 -17.55 -0.04
C LEU A 421 33.16 -18.25 -0.79
N GLU A 422 32.89 -19.03 -1.85
CA GLU A 422 33.90 -19.80 -2.60
C GLU A 422 35.10 -18.96 -3.08
N GLY A 423 34.86 -17.69 -3.44
CA GLY A 423 35.92 -16.79 -3.91
C GLY A 423 36.67 -16.04 -2.80
N SER A 424 36.15 -16.01 -1.56
CA SER A 424 36.72 -15.17 -0.48
C SER A 424 37.13 -15.95 0.77
N ASP A 425 36.38 -16.97 1.15
CA ASP A 425 36.51 -17.72 2.39
C ASP A 425 36.14 -19.19 2.14
N LEU A 426 37.15 -19.98 1.73
CA LEU A 426 36.99 -21.40 1.40
C LEU A 426 36.47 -22.21 2.58
N GLN A 427 36.95 -21.92 3.81
CA GLN A 427 36.54 -22.65 5.01
C GLN A 427 35.11 -22.30 5.41
N GLY A 428 34.74 -21.02 5.32
CA GLY A 428 33.37 -20.56 5.51
C GLY A 428 32.40 -21.20 4.51
N SER A 429 32.77 -21.25 3.23
CA SER A 429 31.99 -21.90 2.17
C SER A 429 31.77 -23.40 2.46
N LEU A 430 32.85 -24.11 2.82
CA LEU A 430 32.79 -25.52 3.19
C LEU A 430 31.87 -25.75 4.39
N SER A 431 31.95 -24.91 5.42
CA SER A 431 31.06 -25.00 6.60
C SER A 431 29.58 -24.77 6.26
N ALA A 432 29.30 -23.87 5.31
CA ALA A 432 27.94 -23.59 4.84
C ALA A 432 27.38 -24.77 4.03
N TYR A 433 28.18 -25.35 3.13
CA TYR A 433 27.78 -26.56 2.40
C TYR A 433 27.54 -27.75 3.32
N HIS A 434 28.37 -27.99 4.34
CA HIS A 434 28.15 -29.07 5.30
C HIS A 434 26.86 -28.89 6.11
N LYS A 435 26.48 -27.64 6.43
CA LYS A 435 25.18 -27.36 7.03
C LYS A 435 24.04 -27.63 6.06
N ALA A 436 24.17 -27.20 4.80
CA ALA A 436 23.17 -27.45 3.78
C ALA A 436 22.94 -28.96 3.54
N THR A 437 24.01 -29.75 3.42
CA THR A 437 23.91 -31.21 3.24
C THR A 437 23.30 -31.91 4.45
N LYS A 438 23.67 -31.49 5.66
CA LYS A 438 23.05 -32.00 6.88
C LYS A 438 21.54 -31.70 6.94
N LEU A 439 21.14 -30.48 6.58
CA LEU A 439 19.72 -30.11 6.54
C LEU A 439 18.95 -30.88 5.46
N LEU A 440 19.55 -31.12 4.29
CA LEU A 440 18.94 -31.95 3.23
C LEU A 440 18.67 -33.39 3.71
N GLN A 441 19.63 -33.99 4.41
CA GLN A 441 19.50 -35.33 4.97
C GLN A 441 18.50 -35.39 6.13
N ASP A 442 18.60 -34.46 7.09
CA ASP A 442 17.82 -34.48 8.32
C ASP A 442 16.36 -34.04 8.12
N LEU A 443 16.11 -32.99 7.32
CA LEU A 443 14.78 -32.39 7.16
C LEU A 443 14.02 -32.90 5.94
N VAL A 444 14.71 -33.01 4.80
CA VAL A 444 14.07 -33.30 3.51
C VAL A 444 14.16 -34.79 3.18
N GLN A 445 15.03 -35.56 3.86
CA GLN A 445 15.32 -36.97 3.56
C GLN A 445 15.66 -37.19 2.08
N MET A 446 16.25 -36.16 1.46
CA MET A 446 16.72 -36.22 0.08
C MET A 446 18.20 -36.55 0.09
N ASP A 447 18.61 -37.36 -0.89
CA ASP A 447 20.02 -37.57 -1.14
C ASP A 447 20.68 -36.27 -1.57
N ILE A 448 21.98 -36.16 -1.30
CA ILE A 448 22.74 -34.94 -1.62
C ILE A 448 22.92 -34.87 -3.15
N PRO A 449 22.54 -33.75 -3.78
CA PRO A 449 22.73 -33.56 -5.21
C PRO A 449 24.22 -33.62 -5.62
N PRO A 450 24.55 -34.21 -6.80
CA PRO A 450 25.93 -34.39 -7.24
C PRO A 450 26.66 -33.06 -7.48
N GLU A 451 25.96 -31.96 -7.76
CA GLU A 451 26.55 -30.63 -7.92
C GLU A 451 27.14 -30.12 -6.60
N ILE A 452 26.42 -30.33 -5.50
CA ILE A 452 26.85 -29.91 -4.16
C ILE A 452 28.07 -30.74 -3.74
N LEU A 453 28.03 -32.07 -3.95
CA LEU A 453 29.15 -32.96 -3.66
C LEU A 453 30.40 -32.59 -4.47
N ASN A 454 30.25 -32.32 -5.78
CA ASN A 454 31.35 -31.87 -6.63
C ASN A 454 31.93 -30.52 -6.13
N ASN A 455 31.09 -29.58 -5.71
CA ASN A 455 31.56 -28.28 -5.22
C ASN A 455 32.28 -28.40 -3.87
N ILE A 456 31.80 -29.26 -2.96
CA ILE A 456 32.49 -29.60 -1.70
C ILE A 456 33.85 -30.23 -2.01
N ALA A 457 33.91 -31.21 -2.92
CA ALA A 457 35.14 -31.87 -3.32
C ALA A 457 36.16 -30.88 -3.92
N ALA A 458 35.71 -29.96 -4.78
CA ALA A 458 36.53 -28.90 -5.34
C ALA A 458 37.08 -27.95 -4.27
N LEU A 459 36.31 -27.64 -3.22
CA LEU A 459 36.79 -26.85 -2.08
C LEU A 459 37.84 -27.59 -1.25
N HIS A 460 37.64 -28.88 -0.95
CA HIS A 460 38.63 -29.71 -0.29
C HIS A 460 39.94 -29.81 -1.09
N PHE A 461 39.83 -29.91 -2.42
CA PHE A 461 40.99 -29.88 -3.32
C PHE A 461 41.79 -28.58 -3.18
N ARG A 462 41.10 -27.42 -3.23
CA ARG A 462 41.75 -26.09 -3.07
C ARG A 462 42.39 -25.91 -1.69
N LEU A 463 41.85 -26.55 -0.66
CA LEU A 463 42.40 -26.55 0.70
C LEU A 463 43.56 -27.55 0.90
N GLY A 464 43.89 -28.37 -0.10
CA GLY A 464 44.95 -29.39 -0.04
C GLY A 464 44.51 -30.71 0.61
N ASN A 465 43.22 -30.87 0.92
CA ASN A 465 42.65 -32.08 1.52
C ASN A 465 42.30 -33.11 0.44
N TYR A 466 43.31 -33.62 -0.26
CA TYR A 466 43.14 -34.45 -1.46
C TYR A 466 42.41 -35.78 -1.21
N GLU A 467 42.61 -36.41 -0.05
CA GLU A 467 41.93 -37.68 0.28
C GLU A 467 40.43 -37.51 0.47
N GLU A 468 40.00 -36.45 1.17
CA GLU A 468 38.58 -36.13 1.35
C GLU A 468 37.96 -35.67 0.02
N ALA A 469 38.68 -34.87 -0.78
CA ALA A 469 38.23 -34.52 -2.12
C ALA A 469 37.99 -35.77 -2.98
N HIS A 470 38.83 -36.80 -2.87
CA HIS A 470 38.66 -38.06 -3.60
C HIS A 470 37.35 -38.76 -3.25
N LYS A 471 37.04 -38.87 -1.96
CA LYS A 471 35.81 -39.51 -1.47
C LYS A 471 34.58 -38.79 -2.02
N TYR A 472 34.53 -37.46 -1.91
CA TYR A 472 33.38 -36.69 -2.39
C TYR A 472 33.25 -36.70 -3.92
N PHE A 473 34.35 -36.73 -4.69
CA PHE A 473 34.25 -36.91 -6.14
C PHE A 473 33.72 -38.29 -6.53
N GLN A 474 34.12 -39.35 -5.82
CA GLN A 474 33.59 -40.70 -6.04
C GLN A 474 32.09 -40.76 -5.71
N GLU A 475 31.69 -40.19 -4.57
CA GLU A 475 30.28 -40.13 -4.18
C GLU A 475 29.44 -39.33 -5.19
N ALA A 476 29.95 -38.19 -5.66
CA ALA A 476 29.30 -37.41 -6.72
C ALA A 476 29.18 -38.19 -8.03
N TRP A 477 30.20 -38.98 -8.39
CA TRP A 477 30.22 -39.81 -9.58
C TRP A 477 29.21 -40.96 -9.51
N ASP A 478 29.21 -41.71 -8.40
CA ASP A 478 28.29 -42.81 -8.17
C ASP A 478 26.83 -42.32 -8.18
N ARG A 479 26.58 -41.14 -7.60
CA ARG A 479 25.27 -40.49 -7.64
C ARG A 479 24.87 -40.11 -9.07
N CYS A 480 25.75 -39.46 -9.80
CA CYS A 480 25.49 -39.05 -11.18
C CYS A 480 25.18 -40.26 -12.10
N GLU A 481 25.90 -41.37 -11.95
CA GLU A 481 25.62 -42.59 -12.72
C GLU A 481 24.30 -43.27 -12.29
N SER A 482 23.94 -43.22 -11.00
CA SER A 482 22.65 -43.75 -10.52
C SER A 482 21.42 -43.02 -11.07
N GLU A 483 21.53 -41.71 -11.31
CA GLU A 483 20.41 -40.86 -11.78
C GLU A 483 20.44 -40.60 -13.29
N LYS A 484 21.45 -41.10 -13.98
CA LYS A 484 21.66 -40.91 -15.41
C LYS A 484 20.48 -41.35 -16.27
N GLU A 485 19.72 -42.35 -15.81
CA GLU A 485 18.51 -42.84 -16.48
C GLU A 485 17.32 -41.86 -16.38
N GLN A 486 17.33 -40.93 -15.41
CA GLN A 486 16.24 -39.97 -15.19
C GLN A 486 16.32 -38.76 -16.14
N ASP A 487 17.51 -38.16 -16.29
CA ASP A 487 17.75 -37.04 -17.23
C ASP A 487 19.14 -37.15 -17.86
N LEU A 488 19.22 -37.89 -18.97
CA LEU A 488 20.47 -38.19 -19.65
C LEU A 488 21.23 -36.91 -20.05
N GLN A 489 20.53 -35.86 -20.46
CA GLN A 489 21.17 -34.63 -20.96
C GLN A 489 21.70 -33.77 -19.83
N TYR A 490 21.01 -33.73 -18.70
CA TYR A 490 21.46 -32.99 -17.52
C TYR A 490 22.66 -33.65 -16.82
N TYR A 491 22.53 -34.94 -16.48
CA TYR A 491 23.59 -35.65 -15.76
C TYR A 491 24.83 -35.88 -16.62
N SER A 492 24.69 -36.01 -17.95
CA SER A 492 25.86 -36.04 -18.83
C SER A 492 26.70 -34.76 -18.73
N ALA A 493 26.08 -33.58 -18.71
CA ALA A 493 26.80 -32.32 -18.55
C ALA A 493 27.55 -32.22 -17.21
N ILE A 494 26.90 -32.61 -16.11
CA ILE A 494 27.50 -32.64 -14.77
C ILE A 494 28.65 -33.66 -14.69
N SER A 495 28.44 -34.84 -15.26
CA SER A 495 29.43 -35.93 -15.25
C SER A 495 30.76 -35.52 -15.89
N VAL A 496 30.73 -34.67 -16.92
CA VAL A 496 31.94 -34.14 -17.56
C VAL A 496 32.78 -33.32 -16.58
N THR A 497 32.14 -32.42 -15.83
CA THR A 497 32.83 -31.60 -14.83
C THR A 497 33.38 -32.45 -13.69
N ILE A 498 32.63 -33.45 -13.23
CA ILE A 498 33.09 -34.40 -12.19
C ILE A 498 34.29 -35.21 -12.69
N LYS A 499 34.25 -35.76 -13.92
CA LYS A 499 35.38 -36.48 -14.54
C LYS A 499 36.62 -35.59 -14.63
N TYR A 500 36.43 -34.33 -15.06
CA TYR A 500 37.53 -33.39 -15.21
C TYR A 500 38.19 -33.10 -13.85
N ASN A 501 37.40 -32.81 -12.82
CA ASN A 501 37.90 -32.56 -11.47
C ASN A 501 38.58 -33.82 -10.87
N THR A 502 38.06 -35.00 -11.15
CA THR A 502 38.66 -36.27 -10.73
C THR A 502 40.00 -36.53 -11.42
N ALA A 503 40.11 -36.22 -12.72
CA ALA A 503 41.37 -36.34 -13.46
C ALA A 503 42.44 -35.38 -12.90
N ARG A 504 42.04 -34.14 -12.61
CA ARG A 504 42.88 -33.15 -11.92
C ARG A 504 43.36 -33.62 -10.55
N LEU A 505 42.50 -34.31 -9.79
CA LEU A 505 42.90 -34.88 -8.52
C LEU A 505 43.93 -36.02 -8.70
N HIS A 506 43.79 -36.87 -9.73
CA HIS A 506 44.77 -37.90 -10.04
C HIS A 506 46.14 -37.33 -10.47
N GLU A 507 46.19 -36.16 -11.11
CA GLU A 507 47.44 -35.44 -11.38
C GLU A 507 48.19 -35.11 -10.07
N MET A 508 47.46 -34.67 -9.03
CA MET A 508 48.06 -34.34 -7.73
C MET A 508 48.55 -35.59 -6.97
N PHE A 509 47.94 -36.75 -7.20
CA PHE A 509 48.42 -38.03 -6.69
C PHE A 509 49.55 -38.66 -7.53
N CYS A 510 50.08 -37.96 -8.54
CA CYS A 510 51.08 -38.45 -9.49
C CYS A 510 50.62 -39.70 -10.27
N GLN A 511 49.31 -39.91 -10.42
CA GLN A 511 48.71 -41.03 -11.16
C GLN A 511 48.37 -40.59 -12.59
N TYR A 512 49.40 -40.23 -13.36
CA TYR A 512 49.23 -39.65 -14.69
C TYR A 512 48.51 -40.58 -15.68
N ASP A 513 48.73 -41.89 -15.60
CA ASP A 513 48.07 -42.87 -16.48
C ASP A 513 46.54 -42.85 -16.32
N LYS A 514 46.05 -42.68 -15.09
CA LYS A 514 44.60 -42.61 -14.80
C LYS A 514 44.03 -41.26 -15.22
N ALA A 515 44.75 -40.18 -14.95
CA ALA A 515 44.35 -38.83 -15.38
C ALA A 515 44.24 -38.76 -16.91
N GLU A 516 45.23 -39.29 -17.63
CA GLU A 516 45.24 -39.32 -19.10
C GLU A 516 44.06 -40.11 -19.67
N LYS A 517 43.73 -41.25 -19.05
CA LYS A 517 42.56 -42.05 -19.45
C LYS A 517 41.26 -41.25 -19.31
N LEU A 518 41.06 -40.58 -18.16
CA LEU A 518 39.87 -39.76 -17.90
C LEU A 518 39.76 -38.58 -18.88
N TYR A 519 40.86 -37.88 -19.17
CA TYR A 519 40.83 -36.80 -20.17
C TYR A 519 40.52 -37.31 -21.57
N LYS A 520 41.06 -38.47 -21.97
CA LYS A 520 40.76 -39.09 -23.27
C LYS A 520 39.28 -39.46 -23.39
N GLU A 521 38.67 -39.99 -22.33
CA GLU A 521 37.23 -40.28 -22.29
C GLU A 521 36.40 -39.00 -22.45
N ILE A 522 36.75 -37.91 -21.76
CA ILE A 522 36.07 -36.61 -21.92
C ILE A 522 36.19 -36.09 -23.37
N LEU A 523 37.36 -36.22 -23.98
CA LEU A 523 37.60 -35.76 -25.36
C LEU A 523 36.85 -36.60 -26.41
N GLN A 524 36.64 -37.90 -26.13
CA GLN A 524 35.83 -38.78 -26.99
C GLN A 524 34.35 -38.39 -26.93
N ASP A 525 33.83 -38.17 -25.72
CA ASP A 525 32.42 -37.85 -25.49
C ASP A 525 32.08 -36.41 -25.89
N HIS A 526 33.00 -35.46 -25.64
CA HIS A 526 32.80 -34.02 -25.84
C HIS A 526 34.01 -33.32 -26.48
N PRO A 527 34.21 -33.47 -27.81
CA PRO A 527 35.35 -32.91 -28.53
C PRO A 527 35.36 -31.36 -28.61
N ASN A 528 34.32 -30.66 -28.14
CA ASN A 528 34.31 -29.19 -28.06
C ASN A 528 34.76 -28.66 -26.68
N TYR A 529 34.96 -29.52 -25.68
CA TYR A 529 35.54 -29.16 -24.37
C TYR A 529 37.07 -28.91 -24.44
N VAL A 530 37.60 -28.98 -25.68
CA VAL A 530 38.99 -29.03 -26.11
C VAL A 530 39.84 -27.85 -25.64
N THR A 531 39.33 -26.63 -25.52
CA THR A 531 40.17 -25.49 -25.12
C THR A 531 40.63 -25.56 -23.66
N PHE A 532 39.75 -25.97 -22.73
CA PHE A 532 40.06 -26.02 -21.29
C PHE A 532 40.87 -27.28 -20.90
N ALA A 533 40.56 -28.42 -21.50
CA ALA A 533 41.26 -29.68 -21.19
C ALA A 533 42.69 -29.73 -21.77
N LEU A 534 42.93 -29.14 -22.95
CA LEU A 534 44.26 -29.09 -23.56
C LEU A 534 45.19 -28.05 -22.93
N ASP A 535 44.68 -26.90 -22.48
CA ASP A 535 45.50 -25.89 -21.79
C ASP A 535 45.89 -26.35 -20.37
N ALA A 536 45.00 -27.08 -19.68
CA ALA A 536 45.31 -27.77 -18.42
C ALA A 536 46.39 -28.86 -18.59
N TRP A 537 46.29 -29.68 -19.66
CA TRP A 537 47.26 -30.72 -19.98
C TRP A 537 48.63 -30.16 -20.43
N ARG A 538 48.64 -29.01 -21.12
CA ARG A 538 49.86 -28.28 -21.52
C ARG A 538 50.49 -27.45 -20.39
N GLY A 539 49.84 -27.36 -19.23
CA GLY A 539 50.34 -26.66 -18.05
C GLY A 539 50.33 -25.13 -18.15
N THR A 540 49.49 -24.56 -19.02
CA THR A 540 49.38 -23.10 -19.23
C THR A 540 48.32 -22.42 -18.36
N GLU A 541 47.47 -23.18 -17.67
CA GLU A 541 46.48 -22.68 -16.71
C GLU A 541 46.97 -22.74 -15.26
N ASP A 542 46.42 -21.84 -14.42
CA ASP A 542 46.64 -21.83 -12.98
C ASP A 542 46.12 -23.13 -12.35
N LYS A 543 47.05 -24.00 -11.91
CA LYS A 543 46.78 -25.36 -11.40
C LYS A 543 45.95 -25.37 -10.11
N SER A 544 45.66 -24.21 -9.53
CA SER A 544 44.89 -24.05 -8.29
C SER A 544 43.36 -23.99 -8.49
N MET A 545 42.87 -23.76 -9.72
CA MET A 545 41.42 -23.61 -9.98
C MET A 545 40.77 -24.87 -10.55
N MET A 546 39.70 -25.33 -9.89
CA MET A 546 38.78 -26.36 -10.40
C MET A 546 37.42 -25.75 -10.77
N PRO A 547 36.79 -26.17 -11.89
CA PRO A 547 35.44 -25.79 -12.25
C PRO A 547 34.40 -26.30 -11.23
N GLN A 548 33.51 -25.40 -10.85
CA GLN A 548 32.36 -25.65 -9.97
C GLN A 548 31.07 -25.64 -10.78
N ILE A 549 30.06 -26.39 -10.33
CA ILE A 549 28.79 -26.54 -11.02
C ILE A 549 27.77 -25.60 -10.37
N GLY A 550 27.17 -24.72 -11.17
CA GLY A 550 26.09 -23.86 -10.69
C GLY A 550 24.84 -24.68 -10.38
N THR A 551 24.30 -24.58 -9.17
CA THR A 551 23.15 -25.38 -8.70
C THR A 551 21.79 -24.89 -9.22
N ARG A 552 21.75 -24.18 -10.36
CA ARG A 552 20.58 -23.43 -10.84
C ARG A 552 19.32 -24.28 -11.12
N LYS A 553 19.45 -25.60 -11.16
CA LYS A 553 18.34 -26.53 -11.45
C LYS A 553 17.73 -27.21 -10.22
N LEU A 554 18.20 -26.90 -9.01
CA LEU A 554 17.40 -27.16 -7.79
C LEU A 554 16.19 -26.18 -7.68
N CYS A 555 16.01 -25.30 -8.67
CA CYS A 555 15.06 -24.19 -8.69
C CYS A 555 13.87 -24.37 -9.68
N GLU A 556 13.57 -25.60 -10.13
CA GLU A 556 12.30 -25.92 -10.80
C GLU A 556 11.37 -26.74 -9.91
#